data_AF-A0A5B2TKU7-F1
#
_entry.id   AF-A0A5B2TKU7-F1
#
_cell.length_a   1.000
_cell.length_b   1.000
_cell.length_c   1.000
_cell.angle_alpha   90.00
_cell.angle_beta   90.00
_cell.angle_gamma   90.00
#
_symmetry.space_group_name_H-M   'P 1'
#
loop_
_entity.id
_entity.type
_entity.pdbx_description
1 polymer ?
#
loop_
_entity_poly.entity_id
_entity_poly.type
_entity_poly.pdbx_seq_one_letter_code
_entity_poly.pdbx_strand_id
1 'polypeptide(L)' 'MNGMVSQAYTQMPQGIANRLAEKMRGEPEEAFQRTLEARIDEMRATLLDQGYPAPATNEICQAVRREAQGAWGRHHPQT' A
#
# COMPACT_ATOMS: atom_id res chain seq x y z
N MET A 1 -11.57 -22.97 -6.27
CA MET A 1 -11.26 -22.11 -5.10
C MET A 1 -10.62 -20.83 -5.61
N ASN A 2 -11.39 -19.75 -5.86
CA ASN A 2 -10.87 -18.50 -6.46
C ASN A 2 -11.39 -17.22 -5.76
N GLY A 3 -12.04 -17.35 -4.59
CA GLY A 3 -12.70 -16.21 -3.90
C GLY A 3 -11.92 -15.59 -2.73
N MET A 4 -10.96 -16.31 -2.13
CA MET A 4 -10.29 -15.86 -0.89
C MET A 4 -9.05 -14.99 -1.13
N VAL A 5 -8.43 -15.12 -2.30
CA VAL A 5 -7.24 -14.36 -2.71
C VAL A 5 -7.64 -12.88 -2.80
N SER A 6 -8.66 -12.54 -3.60
CA SER A 6 -9.11 -11.15 -3.77
C SER A 6 -9.45 -10.45 -2.47
N GLN A 7 -10.10 -11.11 -1.51
CA GLN A 7 -10.53 -10.46 -0.26
C GLN A 7 -9.34 -10.15 0.68
N ALA A 8 -8.39 -11.08 0.84
CA ALA A 8 -7.16 -10.83 1.58
C ALA A 8 -6.29 -9.76 0.90
N TYR A 9 -6.24 -9.75 -0.44
CA TYR A 9 -5.56 -8.73 -1.24
C TYR A 9 -6.31 -7.39 -1.32
N THR A 10 -7.58 -7.31 -0.94
CA THR A 10 -8.30 -6.01 -0.82
C THR A 10 -8.11 -5.43 0.58
N GLN A 11 -8.06 -6.29 1.60
CA GLN A 11 -7.87 -5.87 3.00
C GLN A 11 -6.40 -5.59 3.36
N MET A 12 -5.43 -6.29 2.76
CA MET A 12 -4.01 -6.01 2.99
C MET A 12 -3.61 -4.58 2.57
N PRO A 13 -3.97 -4.08 1.38
CA PRO A 13 -3.68 -2.71 0.96
C PRO A 13 -4.26 -1.65 1.88
N GLN A 14 -5.55 -1.75 2.21
CA GLN A 14 -6.20 -0.78 3.09
C GLN A 14 -5.68 -0.84 4.53
N GLY A 15 -5.41 -2.03 5.06
CA GLY A 15 -4.85 -2.18 6.40
C GLY A 15 -3.42 -1.64 6.53
N ILE A 16 -2.57 -1.88 5.52
CA ILE A 16 -1.21 -1.33 5.46
C ILE A 16 -1.28 0.19 5.26
N ALA A 17 -2.13 0.67 4.34
CA ALA A 17 -2.35 2.08 4.06
C ALA A 17 -2.79 2.86 5.30
N ASN A 18 -3.83 2.40 6.00
CA ASN A 18 -4.37 3.06 7.18
C ASN A 18 -3.35 3.06 8.32
N ARG A 19 -2.72 1.92 8.61
CA ARG A 19 -1.68 1.87 9.66
C ARG A 19 -0.48 2.76 9.33
N LEU A 20 -0.10 2.86 8.06
CA LEU A 20 0.99 3.73 7.63
C LEU A 20 0.60 5.20 7.81
N ALA A 21 -0.57 5.59 7.32
CA ALA A 21 -1.09 6.96 7.48
C ALA A 21 -1.26 7.36 8.96
N GLU A 22 -1.78 6.46 9.80
CA GLU A 22 -1.91 6.69 11.24
C GLU A 22 -0.55 6.83 11.95
N LYS A 23 0.43 5.97 11.63
CA LYS A 23 1.77 6.05 12.22
C LYS A 23 2.55 7.29 11.79
N MET A 24 2.24 7.81 10.60
CA MET A 24 2.90 8.98 10.04
C MET A 24 2.12 10.27 10.28
N ARG A 25 1.12 10.24 11.15
CA ARG A 25 0.31 11.40 11.48
C ARG A 25 1.17 12.49 12.12
N GLY A 26 1.40 13.57 11.38
CA GLY A 26 2.18 14.73 11.80
C GLY A 26 3.53 14.85 11.08
N GLU A 27 3.93 13.82 10.33
CA GLU A 27 5.10 13.87 9.46
C GLU A 27 4.79 14.62 8.16
N PRO A 28 5.81 15.18 7.50
CA PRO A 28 5.63 15.81 6.19
C PRO A 28 5.24 14.77 5.14
N GLU A 29 4.45 15.21 4.15
CA GLU A 29 4.00 14.36 3.04
C GLU A 29 5.18 13.64 2.33
N GLU A 30 6.32 14.31 2.19
CA GLU A 30 7.51 13.71 1.57
C GLU A 30 8.02 12.50 2.36
N ALA A 31 8.00 12.54 3.69
CA ALA A 31 8.37 11.41 4.54
C ALA A 31 7.37 10.26 4.37
N PHE A 32 6.08 10.58 4.25
CA PHE A 32 5.04 9.59 3.97
C PHE A 32 5.26 8.92 2.61
N GLN A 33 5.50 9.69 1.56
CA GLN A 33 5.75 9.17 0.22
C GLN A 33 6.99 8.26 0.20
N ARG A 34 8.11 8.68 0.81
CA ARG A 34 9.32 7.84 0.90
C ARG A 34 9.07 6.52 1.62
N THR A 35 8.34 6.56 2.73
CA THR A 35 8.04 5.36 3.54
C THR A 35 7.07 4.43 2.81
N LEU A 36 6.08 5.00 2.11
CA LEU A 36 5.14 4.25 1.28
C LEU A 36 5.86 3.51 0.14
N GLU A 37 6.74 4.21 -0.58
CA GLU A 37 7.51 3.60 -1.68
C GLU A 37 8.42 2.46 -1.18
N ALA A 38 9.13 2.66 -0.07
CA ALA A 38 9.97 1.62 0.52
C ALA A 38 9.16 0.35 0.86
N ARG A 39 7.96 0.52 1.44
CA ARG A 39 7.08 -0.61 1.77
C ARG A 39 6.51 -1.30 0.53
N ILE A 40 6.19 -0.54 -0.52
CA ILE A 40 5.73 -1.09 -1.79
C ILE A 40 6.85 -1.91 -2.44
N ASP A 41 8.10 -1.45 -2.40
CA ASP A 41 9.24 -2.18 -2.97
C ASP A 41 9.53 -3.48 -2.21
N GLU A 42 9.48 -3.46 -0.87
CA GLU A 42 9.58 -4.68 -0.05
C GLU A 42 8.46 -5.69 -0.38
N MET A 43 7.23 -5.20 -0.55
CA MET A 43 6.09 -6.02 -0.94
C MET A 43 6.25 -6.58 -2.36
N ARG A 44 6.73 -5.76 -3.31
CA ARG A 44 7.02 -6.21 -4.69
C ARG A 44 8.03 -7.34 -4.67
N ALA A 45 9.14 -7.20 -3.93
CA ALA A 45 10.17 -8.23 -3.81
C ALA A 45 9.59 -9.52 -3.22
N THR A 46 8.79 -9.41 -2.16
CA THR A 46 8.14 -10.55 -1.49
C THR A 46 7.17 -11.29 -2.43
N LEU A 47 6.36 -10.56 -3.21
CA LEU A 47 5.41 -11.16 -4.15
C LEU A 47 6.13 -11.87 -5.29
N LEU A 48 7.18 -11.25 -5.85
CA LEU A 48 7.99 -11.89 -6.90
C LEU A 48 8.69 -13.16 -6.38
N ASP A 49 9.24 -13.12 -5.15
CA ASP A 49 9.88 -14.27 -4.50
C ASP A 49 8.89 -15.44 -4.27
N GLN A 50 7.64 -15.12 -3.93
CA GLN A 50 6.54 -16.09 -3.84
C GLN A 50 6.07 -16.63 -5.20
N GLY A 51 6.68 -16.19 -6.31
CA GLY A 51 6.36 -16.64 -7.66
C GLY A 51 5.15 -15.95 -8.29
N TYR A 52 4.69 -14.81 -7.74
CA TYR A 52 3.65 -14.04 -8.38
C TYR A 52 4.16 -13.45 -9.70
N PRO A 53 3.36 -13.50 -10.78
CA PRO A 53 3.75 -12.90 -12.04
C PRO A 53 3.92 -11.38 -11.90
N ALA A 54 4.94 -10.83 -12.57
CA ALA A 54 5.28 -9.41 -12.48
C ALA A 54 4.11 -8.45 -12.79
N PRO A 55 3.24 -8.72 -13.79
CA PRO A 55 2.05 -7.90 -14.03
C PRO A 55 1.11 -7.83 -12.82
N ALA A 56 0.76 -8.99 -12.24
CA ALA A 56 -0.14 -9.06 -11.08
C ALA A 56 0.47 -8.39 -9.85
N THR A 57 1.78 -8.57 -9.63
CA THR A 57 2.52 -7.89 -8.56
C THR A 57 2.44 -6.37 -8.71
N ASN A 58 2.62 -5.85 -9.93
CA ASN A 58 2.53 -4.43 -10.20
C ASN A 58 1.12 -3.88 -9.96
N GLU A 59 0.07 -4.60 -10.35
CA GLU A 59 -1.32 -4.20 -10.08
C GLU A 59 -1.59 -4.09 -8.58
N ILE A 60 -1.13 -5.07 -7.78
CA ILE A 60 -1.25 -5.04 -6.32
C ILE A 60 -0.50 -3.84 -5.73
N CYS A 61 0.74 -3.60 -6.17
CA CYS A 61 1.54 -2.46 -5.72
C CYS A 61 0.88 -1.11 -6.03
N GLN A 62 0.31 -0.96 -7.23
CA GLN A 62 -0.40 0.27 -7.61
C GLN A 62 -1.68 0.47 -6.79
N ALA A 63 -2.43 -0.60 -6.50
CA ALA A 63 -3.60 -0.53 -5.64
C ALA A 63 -3.23 -0.07 -4.22
N VAL A 64 -2.17 -0.62 -3.63
CA VAL A 64 -1.64 -0.18 -2.33
C VAL A 64 -1.28 1.30 -2.34
N ARG A 65 -0.56 1.77 -3.36
CA ARG A 65 -0.18 3.18 -3.47
C ARG A 65 -1.40 4.10 -3.47
N ARG A 66 -2.41 3.78 -4.29
CA ARG A 66 -3.63 4.59 -4.42
C ARG A 66 -4.41 4.66 -3.10
N GLU A 67 -4.61 3.52 -2.44
CA GLU A 67 -5.32 3.47 -1.16
C GLU A 67 -4.56 4.20 -0.06
N ALA A 68 -3.23 4.06 0.00
CA ALA A 68 -2.38 4.76 0.96
C ALA A 68 -2.39 6.28 0.78
N GLN A 69 -2.26 6.77 -0.46
CA GLN A 69 -2.36 8.19 -0.76
C GLN A 69 -3.75 8.75 -0.45
N GLY A 70 -4.82 8.00 -0.78
CA GLY A 70 -6.19 8.37 -0.45
C GLY A 70 -6.46 8.39 1.07
N ALA A 71 -5.87 7.46 1.83
CA ALA A 71 -5.93 7.49 3.29
C ALA A 71 -5.17 8.70 3.86
N TRP A 72 -3.95 8.96 3.37
CA TRP A 72 -3.15 10.11 3.77
C TRP A 72 -3.90 11.44 3.58
N GLY A 73 -4.45 11.69 2.38
CA GLY A 73 -5.21 12.89 2.10
C GLY A 73 -6.47 13.07 2.97
N ARG A 74 -7.09 11.97 3.41
CA ARG A 74 -8.22 12.02 4.37
C ARG A 74 -7.78 12.37 5.80
N HIS A 75 -6.59 11.94 6.19
CA HIS A 75 -6.05 12.20 7.53
C HIS A 75 -5.28 13.53 7.63
N HIS A 76 -4.86 14.07 6.49
CA HIS A 76 -4.13 15.32 6.34
C HIS A 76 -4.83 16.21 5.29
N PRO A 77 -6.04 16.74 5.59
CA PRO A 77 -6.66 17.72 4.71
C PRO A 77 -5.71 18.92 4.61
N GLN A 78 -5.23 19.20 3.40
CA GLN A 78 -4.49 20.42 3.11
C GLN A 78 -5.39 21.60 3.51
N THR A 79 -4.99 22.34 4.54
CA THR A 79 -5.59 23.63 4.94
C THR A 79 -5.28 24.69 3.90
#